data_AF-A0AAP2GSA8-F1
#
_entry.id   AF-A0AAP2GSA8-F1
#
_cell.length_a   1.000
_cell.length_b   1.000
_cell.length_c   1.000
_cell.angle_alpha   90.00
_cell.angle_beta   90.00
_cell.angle_gamma   90.00
#
_symmetry.space_group_name_H-M   'P 1'
#
loop_
_entity.id
_entity.type
_entity.pdbx_description
1 polymer ?
#
loop_
_entity_poly.entity_id
_entity_poly.type
_entity_poly.pdbx_seq_one_letter_code
_entity_poly.pdbx_strand_id
1 'polypeptide(L)' 'MKQIIQNLKSGETILENVPAPVVKKGHVLIRTHRTLVSLGTERMLVEFGKANLLAKARQQPERVKMVL' A
#
# COMPACT_ATOMS: atom_id res chain seq x y z
N MET A 1 -14.69 -4.29 10.39
CA MET A 1 -13.84 -3.10 10.56
C MET A 1 -13.71 -2.41 9.22
N LYS A 2 -13.75 -1.08 9.19
CA LYS A 2 -13.59 -0.35 7.93
C LYS A 2 -12.13 -0.35 7.50
N GLN A 3 -11.86 -0.63 6.23
CA GLN A 3 -10.51 -0.65 5.66
C GLN A 3 -10.51 0.10 4.33
N ILE A 4 -9.50 0.95 4.14
CA ILE A 4 -9.22 1.58 2.86
C ILE A 4 -8.38 0.60 2.04
N ILE A 5 -8.84 0.25 0.84
CA ILE A 5 -8.15 -0.64 -0.09
C ILE A 5 -7.86 0.15 -1.37
N GLN A 6 -6.63 0.06 -1.87
CA GLN A 6 -6.21 0.77 -3.06
C GLN A 6 -5.82 -0.21 -4.15
N ASN A 7 -6.46 -0.09 -5.32
CA ASN A 7 -6.09 -0.83 -6.50
C ASN A 7 -4.92 -0.12 -7.20
N LEU A 8 -3.71 -0.67 -7.09
CA LEU A 8 -2.51 -0.05 -7.64
C LEU A 8 -2.49 0.00 -9.18
N LYS A 9 -3.32 -0.81 -9.85
CA LYS A 9 -3.40 -0.84 -11.31
C LYS A 9 -4.36 0.22 -11.85
N SER A 10 -5.56 0.32 -11.29
CA SER A 10 -6.55 1.35 -11.72
C SER A 10 -6.35 2.70 -11.02
N GLY A 11 -5.81 2.70 -9.81
CA GLY A 11 -5.74 3.85 -8.92
C GLY A 11 -7.01 4.07 -8.09
N GLU A 12 -7.98 3.16 -8.16
CA GLU A 12 -9.22 3.23 -7.40
C GLU A 12 -8.97 2.99 -5.91
N THR A 13 -9.64 3.77 -5.07
CA THR A 13 -9.60 3.63 -3.61
C THR A 13 -11.00 3.35 -3.12
N ILE A 14 -11.19 2.19 -2.47
CA ILE A 14 -12.47 1.74 -1.94
C ILE A 14 -12.43 1.66 -0.42
N LEU A 15 -13.57 1.91 0.23
CA LEU A 15 -13.74 1.76 1.67
C LEU A 15 -14.63 0.55 1.92
N GLU A 16 -14.04 -0.53 2.41
CA GLU A 16 -14.71 -1.81 2.62
C GLU A 16 -14.91 -2.10 4.11
N ASN A 17 -15.96 -2.85 4.44
CA ASN A 17 -16.14 -3.39 5.78
C ASN A 17 -15.74 -4.86 5.80
N VAL A 18 -14.61 -5.16 6.46
CA VAL A 18 -13.97 -6.48 6.46
C VAL A 18 -14.01 -7.11 7.86
N PRO A 19 -13.87 -8.43 8.01
CA PRO A 19 -13.73 -9.05 9.32
C PRO A 19 -12.50 -8.51 10.07
N ALA A 20 -12.59 -8.44 11.40
CA ALA A 20 -11.43 -8.13 12.22
C ALA A 20 -10.44 -9.32 12.19
N PRO A 21 -9.12 -9.09 12.16
CA PRO A 21 -8.14 -10.16 12.10
C PRO A 21 -8.08 -10.95 13.42
N VAL A 22 -7.79 -12.25 13.30
CA VAL A 22 -7.57 -13.15 14.44
C VAL A 22 -6.10 -13.06 14.88
N VAL A 23 -5.87 -12.92 16.19
CA VAL A 23 -4.52 -12.81 16.76
C VAL A 23 -3.85 -14.17 16.87
N LYS A 24 -2.58 -14.22 16.46
CA LYS A 24 -1.69 -15.37 16.64
C LYS A 24 -0.77 -15.16 17.85
N LYS A 25 -0.14 -16.23 18.34
CA LYS A 25 0.86 -16.15 19.42
C LYS A 25 1.93 -15.09 19.10
N GLY A 26 2.27 -14.25 20.08
CA GLY A 26 3.26 -13.18 19.93
C GLY A 26 2.76 -11.92 19.18
N HIS A 27 1.47 -11.81 18.88
CA HIS A 27 0.89 -10.64 18.22
C HIS A 27 -0.15 -9.95 19.11
N VAL A 28 -0.49 -8.70 18.80
CA VAL A 28 -1.55 -7.93 19.46
C VAL A 28 -2.57 -7.43 18.44
N LEU A 29 -3.85 -7.40 18.83
CA LEU A 29 -4.89 -6.74 18.04
C LEU A 29 -5.02 -5.29 18.49
N ILE A 30 -4.80 -4.37 17.57
CA ILE A 30 -4.89 -2.94 17.84
C ILE A 30 -6.24 -2.42 17.36
N ARG A 31 -6.99 -1.77 18.26
CA ARG A 31 -8.19 -1.01 17.90
C ARG A 31 -7.80 0.43 17.56
N THR A 32 -7.69 0.71 16.27
CA THR A 32 -7.40 2.06 15.78
C THR A 32 -8.61 2.98 15.96
N HIS A 33 -8.42 4.12 16.64
CA HIS A 33 -9.47 5.14 16.83
C HIS A 33 -9.41 6.27 15.80
N ARG A 34 -8.21 6.57 15.28
CA ARG A 34 -7.97 7.62 14.29
C ARG A 34 -6.94 7.14 13.28
N THR A 35 -7.14 7.53 12.03
CA THR A 35 -6.22 7.29 10.92
C THR A 35 -5.95 8.61 10.23
N LEU A 36 -4.70 8.84 9.85
CA LEU A 36 -4.30 9.94 9.00
C LEU A 36 -3.84 9.36 7.66
N VAL A 37 -4.25 10.00 6.57
CA VAL A 37 -3.92 9.61 5.20
C VAL A 37 -3.12 10.76 4.58
N SER A 38 -1.99 10.45 3.94
CA SER A 38 -1.03 11.46 3.48
C SER A 38 -0.99 11.52 1.96
N LEU A 39 -1.85 12.33 1.35
CA LEU A 39 -2.08 12.40 -0.12
C LEU A 39 -0.85 12.17 -1.01
N GLY A 40 0.33 12.67 -0.63
CA GLY A 40 1.58 12.44 -1.36
C GLY A 40 2.00 10.96 -1.45
N THR A 41 1.84 10.20 -0.38
CA THR A 41 2.17 8.77 -0.31
C THR A 41 1.19 7.94 -1.15
N GLU A 42 -0.12 8.17 -1.02
CA GLU A 42 -1.12 7.44 -1.80
C GLU A 42 -0.99 7.74 -3.29
N ARG A 43 -0.72 9.01 -3.65
CA ARG A 43 -0.45 9.39 -5.04
C ARG A 43 0.81 8.69 -5.57
N MET A 44 1.90 8.70 -4.81
CA MET A 44 3.15 8.01 -5.17
C MET A 44 2.91 6.51 -5.43
N LEU A 45 2.12 5.83 -4.60
CA LEU A 45 1.82 4.40 -4.78
C LEU A 45 1.03 4.12 -6.07
N VAL A 46 0.06 4.97 -6.41
CA VAL A 46 -0.72 4.83 -7.66
C VAL A 46 0.14 5.11 -8.89
N GLU A 47 0.93 6.18 -8.86
CA GLU A 47 1.85 6.52 -9.96
C GLU A 47 2.88 5.41 -10.17
N PHE A 48 3.43 4.87 -9.08
CA PHE A 48 4.30 3.69 -9.12
C PHE A 48 3.57 2.49 -9.73
N GLY A 49 2.36 2.16 -9.27
CA GLY A 49 1.58 1.02 -9.76
C GLY A 49 1.33 1.08 -11.27
N LYS A 50 0.96 2.26 -11.79
CA LYS A 50 0.69 2.55 -13.20
C LYS A 50 1.94 2.59 -14.09
N ALA A 51 3.13 2.78 -13.51
CA ALA A 51 4.36 2.87 -14.27
C ALA A 51 4.78 1.53 -14.91
N ASN A 52 5.38 1.60 -16.10
CA ASN A 52 5.98 0.44 -16.76
C ASN A 52 7.28 0.00 -16.06
N LEU A 53 7.81 -1.18 -16.43
CA LEU A 53 8.99 -1.75 -15.79
C LEU A 53 10.22 -0.84 -15.86
N LEU A 54 10.46 -0.17 -17.00
CA LEU A 54 11.60 0.72 -17.17
C LEU A 54 11.50 1.95 -16.26
N ALA A 55 10.31 2.54 -16.15
CA ALA A 55 10.05 3.66 -15.25
C ALA A 55 10.22 3.23 -13.78
N LYS A 56 9.73 2.05 -13.40
CA LYS A 56 9.93 1.48 -12.05
C LYS A 56 11.41 1.26 -11.73
N ALA A 57 12.17 0.71 -12.69
CA ALA A 57 13.61 0.51 -12.56
C ALA A 57 14.36 1.84 -12.37
N ARG A 58 13.98 2.89 -13.11
CA ARG A 58 14.55 4.24 -12.96
C ARG A 58 14.20 4.90 -11.62
N GLN A 59 13.00 4.66 -11.09
CA GLN A 59 12.58 5.17 -9.78
C GLN A 59 13.26 4.44 -8.61
N GLN A 60 13.69 3.19 -8.81
CA GLN A 60 14.33 2.35 -7.79
C GLN A 60 15.65 1.75 -8.29
N PRO A 61 16.65 2.58 -8.63
CA PRO A 61 17.91 2.11 -9.22
C PRO A 61 18.68 1.19 -8.26
N GLU A 62 18.57 1.42 -6.95
CA GLU A 62 19.21 0.58 -5.94
C GLU A 62 18.68 -0.87 -5.97
N ARG A 63 17.39 -1.07 -6.30
CA ARG A 63 16.83 -2.42 -6.47
C ARG A 63 17.34 -3.12 -7.71
N VAL A 64 17.65 -2.38 -8.77
CA VAL A 64 18.26 -2.93 -9.97
C VAL A 64 19.70 -3.37 -9.68
N LYS A 65 20.46 -2.58 -8.91
CA LYS A 65 21.84 -2.92 -8.53
C LYS A 65 21.94 -4.19 -7.67
N MET A 66 20.91 -4.56 -6.89
CA MET A 66 20.94 -5.76 -6.06
C MET A 66 20.92 -7.08 -6.85
N VAL A 67 20.60 -7.04 -8.15
CA VAL A 67 20.44 -8.23 -8.99
C VAL A 67 21.37 -8.23 -10.21
N LEU A 68 22.32 -7.29 -10.27
CA LEU A 68 23.40 -7.20 -11.27
C LEU A 68 24.72 -7.57 -10.61
#